data_AF-A0A9P7D1Z8-F1
#
_entry.id   AF-A0A9P7D1Z8-F1
#
_cell.length_a   1.000
_cell.length_b   1.000
_cell.length_c   1.000
_cell.angle_alpha   90.00
_cell.angle_beta   90.00
_cell.angle_gamma   90.00
#
_symmetry.space_group_name_H-M   'P 1'
#
loop_
_entity.id
_entity.type
_entity.pdbx_description
1 polymer ?
#
loop_
_entity_poly.entity_id
_entity_poly.type
_entity_poly.pdbx_seq_one_letter_code
_entity_poly.pdbx_strand_id
1 'polypeptide(L)'
;VLTAEMSSIDSKGMTLVYKLKSGQSNTTRVTSFDPPLSGYEEVKPRLLSMKAEAQESLGMLKVPQITTFQIPRTAAITGITLFAYFYFLSPPPPDTTFLSIPVTTMDAFFSPAHAFRNATGLGLSFRTACAIFCAIHGAESLYIWSLCKHCVRGAVVTAAYVGCTMIFGFPM
;
A
#
# COMPACT_ATOMS: atom_id res chain seq x y z
N VAL A 1 31.92 -6.06 -22.36
CA VAL A 1 31.23 -5.44 -23.53
C VAL A 1 31.86 -4.08 -23.77
N LEU A 2 32.13 -3.72 -25.02
CA LEU A 2 32.72 -2.42 -25.40
C LEU A 2 31.63 -1.42 -25.80
N THR A 3 30.68 -1.86 -26.63
CA THR A 3 29.51 -1.09 -27.01
C THR A 3 28.29 -2.02 -27.06
N ALA A 4 27.12 -1.46 -26.81
CA ALA A 4 25.84 -2.14 -26.95
C ALA A 4 24.85 -1.17 -27.57
N GLU A 5 24.13 -1.61 -28.59
CA GLU A 5 23.19 -0.81 -29.36
C GLU A 5 21.89 -1.59 -29.55
N MET A 6 20.77 -0.88 -29.50
CA MET A 6 19.46 -1.46 -29.82
C MET A 6 19.29 -1.48 -31.34
N SER A 7 19.06 -2.66 -31.91
CA SER A 7 18.90 -2.85 -33.34
C SER A 7 17.44 -2.83 -33.78
N SER A 8 16.55 -3.46 -33.01
CA SER A 8 15.12 -3.49 -33.32
C SER A 8 14.28 -3.65 -32.07
N ILE A 9 13.01 -3.25 -32.17
CA ILE A 9 12.00 -3.41 -31.13
C ILE A 9 10.69 -3.87 -31.76
N ASP A 10 10.01 -4.78 -31.08
CA ASP A 10 8.68 -5.27 -31.43
C ASP A 10 7.79 -5.32 -30.18
N SER A 11 6.54 -5.73 -30.35
CA SER A 11 5.56 -5.76 -29.25
C SER A 11 5.93 -6.72 -28.11
N LYS A 12 6.83 -7.69 -28.35
CA LYS A 12 7.20 -8.75 -27.40
C LYS A 12 8.62 -8.62 -26.87
N GLY A 13 9.49 -7.84 -27.51
CA GLY A 13 10.85 -7.64 -27.03
C GLY A 13 11.68 -6.66 -27.84
N MET A 14 12.96 -6.57 -27.47
CA MET A 14 13.97 -5.78 -28.17
C MET A 14 15.18 -6.63 -28.51
N THR A 15 15.84 -6.30 -29.61
CA THR A 15 17.09 -6.94 -30.04
C THR A 15 18.25 -6.00 -29.78
N LEU A 16 19.21 -6.46 -28.98
CA LEU A 16 20.44 -5.75 -28.64
C LEU A 16 21.61 -6.39 -29.38
N VAL A 17 22.46 -5.56 -29.96
CA VAL A 17 23.73 -5.98 -30.56
C VAL A 17 24.85 -5.43 -29.69
N TYR A 18 25.80 -6.28 -29.31
CA TYR A 18 26.92 -5.86 -28.48
C TYR A 18 28.24 -6.36 -29.04
N LYS A 19 29.29 -5.54 -28.84
CA LYS A 19 30.67 -5.88 -29.20
C LYS A 19 31.45 -6.32 -27.97
N LEU A 20 32.11 -7.48 -28.06
CA LEU A 20 32.99 -7.98 -27.01
C LEU A 20 34.40 -7.42 -27.16
N LYS A 21 35.18 -7.46 -26.06
CA LYS A 21 36.59 -7.05 -26.07
C LYS A 21 37.45 -7.91 -27.01
N SER A 22 36.97 -9.10 -27.38
CA SER A 22 37.56 -9.99 -28.38
C SER A 22 37.31 -9.58 -29.84
N GLY A 23 36.57 -8.49 -30.09
CA GLY A 23 36.21 -8.03 -31.43
C GLY A 23 34.97 -8.70 -32.04
N GLN A 24 34.44 -9.75 -31.40
CA GLN A 24 33.23 -10.44 -31.85
C GLN A 24 31.96 -9.60 -31.54
N SER A 25 31.08 -9.45 -32.54
CA SER A 25 29.74 -8.89 -32.37
C SER A 25 28.71 -10.01 -32.20
N ASN A 26 27.94 -9.96 -31.13
CA ASN A 26 26.86 -10.90 -30.85
C ASN A 26 25.52 -10.18 -30.70
N THR A 27 24.45 -10.90 -30.99
CA THR A 27 23.07 -10.39 -30.89
C THR A 27 22.33 -11.13 -29.79
N THR A 28 21.69 -10.41 -28.89
CA THR A 28 20.82 -10.95 -27.85
C THR A 28 19.44 -10.32 -27.92
N ARG A 29 18.40 -11.15 -27.80
CA ARG A 29 17.01 -10.68 -27.75
C ARG A 29 16.54 -10.68 -26.30
N VAL A 30 16.03 -9.55 -25.86
CA VAL A 30 15.36 -9.39 -24.56
C VAL A 30 13.87 -9.57 -24.79
N THR A 31 13.30 -10.67 -24.32
CA THR A 31 11.91 -11.10 -24.55
C THR A 31 10.92 -10.66 -23.45
N SER A 32 11.26 -9.66 -22.64
CA SER A 32 10.60 -9.42 -21.35
C SER A 32 9.49 -8.35 -21.34
N PHE A 33 8.84 -8.04 -22.46
CA PHE A 33 7.67 -7.14 -22.40
C PHE A 33 6.43 -7.94 -21.97
N ASP A 34 6.15 -7.92 -20.67
CA ASP A 34 4.94 -8.47 -20.06
C ASP A 34 4.21 -7.39 -19.25
N PRO A 35 3.03 -6.91 -19.68
CA PRO A 35 2.31 -7.28 -20.90
C PRO A 35 3.02 -6.79 -22.18
N PRO A 36 2.70 -7.39 -23.36
CA PRO A 36 3.19 -6.90 -24.65
C PRO A 36 2.82 -5.44 -24.88
N LEU A 37 3.68 -4.70 -25.59
CA LEU A 37 3.42 -3.31 -25.93
C LEU A 37 2.18 -3.21 -26.83
N SER A 38 1.18 -2.43 -26.42
CA SER A 38 -0.07 -2.30 -27.18
C SER A 38 0.06 -1.34 -28.37
N GLY A 39 1.01 -0.40 -28.29
CA GLY A 39 1.25 0.60 -29.33
C GLY A 39 2.60 1.31 -29.21
N TYR A 40 2.88 2.18 -30.18
CA TYR A 40 4.17 2.86 -30.29
C TYR A 40 4.40 3.89 -29.18
N GLU A 41 3.32 4.53 -28.73
CA GLU A 41 3.28 5.49 -27.64
C GLU A 41 3.77 4.91 -26.29
N GLU A 42 3.62 3.60 -26.07
CA GLU A 42 4.07 2.92 -24.85
C GLU A 42 5.55 2.56 -24.88
N VAL A 43 6.18 2.50 -26.05
CA VAL A 43 7.57 2.06 -26.23
C VAL A 43 8.50 2.95 -25.41
N LYS A 44 8.38 4.27 -25.56
CA LYS A 44 9.27 5.23 -24.89
C LYS A 44 9.17 5.18 -23.36
N PRO A 45 7.99 5.29 -22.72
CA PRO A 45 7.90 5.19 -21.27
C PRO A 45 8.34 3.80 -20.76
N ARG A 46 8.03 2.72 -21.50
CA ARG A 46 8.47 1.37 -21.12
C ARG A 46 10.00 1.23 -21.11
N LEU A 47 10.67 1.71 -22.15
CA LEU A 47 12.13 1.67 -22.23
C LEU A 47 12.80 2.52 -21.13
N LEU A 48 12.20 3.66 -20.77
CA LEU A 48 12.68 4.48 -19.67
C LEU A 48 12.53 3.76 -18.31
N SER A 49 11.41 3.07 -18.08
CA SER A 49 11.21 2.25 -16.87
C SER A 49 12.23 1.12 -16.78
N MET A 50 12.38 0.32 -17.84
CA MET A 50 13.35 -0.78 -17.87
C MET A 50 14.78 -0.30 -17.68
N LYS A 51 15.14 0.85 -18.26
CA LYS A 51 16.44 1.47 -18.02
C LYS A 51 16.60 1.85 -16.55
N ALA A 52 15.59 2.48 -15.95
CA ALA A 52 15.63 2.87 -14.55
C ALA A 52 15.78 1.66 -13.62
N GLU A 53 14.98 0.61 -13.82
CA GLU A 53 15.04 -0.65 -13.06
C GLU A 53 16.40 -1.35 -13.19
N ALA A 54 16.95 -1.42 -14.41
CA ALA A 54 18.27 -1.99 -14.64
C ALA A 54 19.39 -1.15 -13.97
N GLN A 55 19.28 0.18 -14.02
CA GLN A 55 20.22 1.08 -13.36
C GLN A 55 20.11 1.01 -11.84
N GLU A 56 18.92 0.85 -11.28
CA GLU A 56 18.70 0.60 -9.86
C GLU A 56 19.32 -0.76 -9.44
N SER A 57 19.07 -1.82 -10.21
CA SER A 57 19.62 -3.16 -9.96
C SER A 57 21.16 -3.21 -10.04
N LEU A 58 21.76 -2.39 -10.91
CA LEU A 58 23.20 -2.22 -11.02
C LEU A 58 23.79 -1.25 -9.98
N GLY A 59 22.96 -0.66 -9.11
CA GLY A 59 23.37 0.34 -8.12
C GLY A 59 23.81 1.68 -8.71
N MET A 60 23.50 1.93 -9.98
CA MET A 60 23.82 3.19 -10.69
C MET A 60 22.84 4.32 -10.35
N LEU A 61 21.62 3.98 -9.92
CA LEU A 61 20.62 4.94 -9.44
C LEU A 61 20.33 4.69 -7.96
N LYS A 62 20.25 5.78 -7.19
CA LYS A 62 19.81 5.74 -5.79
C LYS A 62 18.28 5.63 -5.79
N VAL A 63 17.74 4.63 -5.11
CA VAL A 63 16.29 4.42 -4.92
C VAL A 63 15.64 5.74 -4.51
N PRO A 64 14.61 6.24 -5.22
CA PRO A 64 13.93 7.48 -4.86
C PRO A 64 13.39 7.35 -3.44
N GLN A 65 13.84 8.25 -2.56
CA GLN A 65 13.47 8.23 -1.16
C GLN A 65 12.22 9.09 -0.95
N ILE A 66 11.17 8.48 -0.42
CA ILE A 66 9.95 9.19 -0.02
C ILE A 66 10.30 10.03 1.22
N THR A 67 10.02 11.33 1.14
CA THR A 67 10.32 12.31 2.22
C THR A 67 9.07 13.02 2.73
N THR A 68 7.91 12.73 2.15
CA THR A 68 6.64 13.35 2.47
C THR A 68 5.60 12.27 2.70
N PHE A 69 4.69 12.52 3.64
CA PHE A 69 3.53 11.68 3.87
C PHE A 69 2.27 12.43 3.42
N GLN A 70 1.37 11.75 2.71
CA GLN A 70 0.07 12.27 2.33
C GLN A 70 -1.00 11.25 2.68
N ILE A 71 -2.04 11.69 3.39
CA ILE A 71 -3.16 10.82 3.72
C ILE A 71 -3.98 10.59 2.44
N PRO A 72 -4.14 9.34 1.97
CA PRO A 72 -4.94 9.07 0.80
C PRO A 72 -6.42 9.29 1.11
N ARG A 73 -7.19 9.70 0.09
CA ARG A 73 -8.65 9.91 0.25
C ARG A 73 -9.39 8.62 0.66
N THR A 74 -8.83 7.47 0.33
CA THR A 74 -9.33 6.15 0.75
C THR A 74 -9.30 5.96 2.27
N ALA A 75 -8.45 6.70 3.01
CA ALA A 75 -8.42 6.66 4.47
C ALA A 75 -9.75 7.13 5.10
N ALA A 76 -10.50 8.00 4.42
CA ALA A 76 -11.83 8.41 4.89
C ALA A 76 -12.82 7.24 4.86
N ILE A 77 -12.74 6.41 3.82
CA ILE A 77 -13.60 5.22 3.67
C ILE A 77 -13.26 4.20 4.76
N THR A 78 -11.98 3.94 4.99
CA THR A 78 -11.57 3.00 6.05
C THR A 78 -11.92 3.52 7.44
N GLY A 79 -11.81 4.83 7.69
CA GLY A 79 -12.27 5.46 8.92
C GLY A 79 -13.77 5.26 9.18
N ILE A 80 -14.61 5.41 8.14
CA ILE A 80 -16.05 5.14 8.23
C ILE A 80 -16.31 3.66 8.52
N THR A 81 -15.61 2.75 7.83
CA THR A 81 -15.71 1.31 8.04
C THR A 81 -15.31 0.92 9.47
N LEU A 82 -14.24 1.50 9.99
CA LEU A 82 -13.77 1.25 11.35
C LEU A 82 -14.76 1.76 12.39
N PHE A 83 -15.31 2.96 12.19
CA PHE A 83 -16.36 3.50 13.03
C PHE A 83 -17.58 2.57 13.04
N ALA A 84 -18.04 2.14 11.86
CA ALA A 84 -19.16 1.21 11.75
C ALA A 84 -18.89 -0.14 12.44
N TYR A 85 -17.67 -0.67 12.30
CA TYR A 85 -17.23 -1.90 12.96
C TYR A 85 -17.41 -1.81 14.49
N PHE A 86 -16.85 -0.77 15.13
CA PHE A 86 -16.98 -0.59 16.57
C PHE A 86 -18.42 -0.25 17.00
N TYR A 87 -19.09 0.61 16.23
CA TYR A 87 -20.46 1.04 16.52
C TYR A 87 -21.44 -0.12 16.56
N PHE A 88 -21.42 -1.02 15.56
CA PHE A 88 -22.37 -2.12 15.49
C PHE A 88 -21.96 -3.34 16.31
N LEU A 89 -20.67 -3.70 16.33
CA LEU A 89 -20.23 -4.92 16.99
C LEU A 89 -19.89 -4.72 18.45
N SER A 90 -19.59 -3.50 18.89
CA SER A 90 -19.22 -3.23 20.28
C SER A 90 -19.88 -1.96 20.84
N PRO A 91 -21.23 -1.84 20.77
CA PRO A 91 -21.92 -0.74 21.43
C PRO A 91 -21.73 -0.85 22.96
N PRO A 92 -21.64 0.28 23.67
CA PRO A 92 -21.60 0.28 25.13
C PRO A 92 -22.88 -0.34 25.70
N PRO A 93 -22.85 -0.89 26.92
CA PRO A 93 -24.08 -1.33 27.58
C PRO A 93 -25.09 -0.16 27.74
N PRO A 94 -26.41 -0.43 27.78
CA PRO A 94 -27.39 0.57 28.17
C PRO A 94 -27.05 1.20 29.52
N ASP A 95 -27.53 2.42 29.75
CA ASP A 95 -27.27 3.19 30.98
C ASP A 95 -25.81 3.63 31.16
N THR A 96 -25.00 3.60 30.09
CA THR A 96 -23.60 4.05 30.12
C THR A 96 -23.49 5.56 29.85
N THR A 97 -22.63 6.25 30.60
CA THR A 97 -22.24 7.64 30.32
C THR A 97 -20.81 7.72 29.79
N PHE A 98 -20.55 8.68 28.90
CA PHE A 98 -19.22 8.95 28.34
C PHE A 98 -19.01 10.45 28.15
N LEU A 99 -17.84 10.98 28.55
CA LEU A 99 -17.48 12.41 28.40
C LEU A 99 -18.59 13.39 28.85
N SER A 100 -19.27 13.09 29.95
CA SER A 100 -20.38 13.91 30.49
C SER A 100 -21.61 14.03 29.58
N ILE A 101 -21.74 13.17 28.56
CA ILE A 101 -22.94 13.07 27.74
C ILE A 101 -24.04 12.36 28.55
N PRO A 102 -25.27 12.92 28.61
CA PRO A 102 -26.39 12.29 29.32
C PRO A 102 -26.70 10.89 28.79
N VAL A 103 -27.09 9.99 29.70
CA VAL A 103 -27.48 8.60 29.39
C VAL A 103 -28.53 8.55 28.28
N THR A 104 -29.56 9.38 28.37
CA THR A 104 -30.66 9.42 27.38
C THR A 104 -30.18 9.68 25.96
N THR A 105 -29.16 10.53 25.80
CA THR A 105 -28.56 10.83 24.49
C THR A 105 -27.70 9.67 24.00
N MET A 106 -26.94 9.02 24.89
CA MET A 106 -26.12 7.86 24.56
C MET A 106 -26.98 6.68 24.11
N ASP A 107 -28.02 6.36 24.87
CA ASP A 107 -28.94 5.26 24.56
C ASP A 107 -29.70 5.52 23.25
N ALA A 108 -30.13 6.76 23.01
CA ALA A 108 -30.76 7.13 21.75
C ALA A 108 -29.79 6.98 20.56
N PHE A 109 -28.53 7.40 20.73
CA PHE A 109 -27.51 7.29 19.68
C PHE A 109 -27.19 5.83 19.35
N PHE A 110 -26.98 4.97 20.34
CA PHE A 110 -26.63 3.55 20.12
C PHE A 110 -27.84 2.62 19.93
N SER A 111 -29.08 3.13 20.02
CA SER A 111 -30.30 2.34 19.83
C SER A 111 -30.29 1.48 18.55
N PRO A 112 -29.87 1.98 17.38
CA PRO A 112 -29.76 1.15 16.17
C PRO A 112 -28.75 0.00 16.30
N ALA A 113 -27.63 0.23 16.97
CA ALA A 113 -26.61 -0.80 17.19
C ALA A 113 -27.12 -1.91 18.14
N HIS A 114 -27.84 -1.53 19.19
CA HIS A 114 -28.50 -2.49 20.08
C HIS A 114 -29.55 -3.32 19.34
N ALA A 115 -30.38 -2.69 18.51
CA ALA A 115 -31.36 -3.39 17.70
C ALA A 115 -30.69 -4.39 16.74
N PHE A 116 -29.60 -3.99 16.07
CA PHE A 116 -28.82 -4.86 15.19
C PHE A 116 -28.26 -6.07 15.94
N ARG A 117 -27.63 -5.84 17.10
CA ARG A 117 -27.06 -6.90 17.93
C ARG A 117 -28.12 -7.87 18.43
N ASN A 118 -29.28 -7.35 18.84
CA ASN A 118 -30.40 -8.18 19.30
C ASN A 118 -31.01 -9.02 18.16
N ALA A 119 -31.08 -8.47 16.95
CA ALA A 119 -31.63 -9.17 15.78
C ALA A 119 -30.69 -10.24 15.21
N THR A 120 -29.38 -9.99 15.24
CA THR A 120 -28.37 -10.88 14.61
C THR A 120 -27.68 -11.82 15.61
N GLY A 121 -27.70 -11.50 16.91
CA GLY A 121 -26.87 -12.13 17.92
C GLY A 121 -25.37 -11.80 17.80
N LEU A 122 -24.98 -10.99 16.81
CA LEU A 122 -23.58 -10.62 16.57
C LEU A 122 -23.18 -9.46 17.48
N GLY A 123 -22.28 -9.75 18.41
CA GLY A 123 -21.68 -8.75 19.29
C GLY A 123 -20.33 -9.23 19.81
N LEU A 124 -19.35 -8.34 19.79
CA LEU A 124 -18.01 -8.56 20.33
C LEU A 124 -17.84 -7.71 21.58
N SER A 125 -17.14 -8.26 22.57
CA SER A 125 -16.64 -7.42 23.67
C SER A 125 -15.68 -6.37 23.09
N PHE A 126 -15.63 -5.18 23.70
CA PHE A 126 -14.73 -4.12 23.24
C PHE A 126 -13.28 -4.60 23.19
N ARG A 127 -12.86 -5.37 24.20
CA ARG A 127 -11.54 -6.00 24.23
C ARG A 127 -11.28 -6.92 23.04
N THR A 128 -12.27 -7.74 22.67
CA THR A 128 -12.16 -8.64 21.52
C THR A 128 -12.09 -7.85 20.21
N ALA A 129 -12.93 -6.83 20.07
CA ALA A 129 -12.95 -5.96 18.89
C ALA A 129 -11.61 -5.24 18.70
N CYS A 130 -11.07 -4.66 19.77
CA CYS A 130 -9.73 -4.07 19.78
C CYS A 130 -8.62 -5.09 19.49
N ALA A 131 -8.71 -6.31 20.01
CA ALA A 131 -7.71 -7.34 19.75
C ALA A 131 -7.68 -7.75 18.27
N ILE A 132 -8.84 -7.93 17.63
CA ILE A 132 -8.94 -8.22 16.20
C ILE A 132 -8.37 -7.07 15.38
N PHE A 133 -8.79 -5.84 15.70
CA PHE A 133 -8.28 -4.62 15.07
C PHE A 133 -6.75 -4.54 15.15
N CYS A 134 -6.18 -4.64 16.36
CA CYS A 134 -4.74 -4.55 16.56
C CYS A 134 -3.99 -5.70 15.88
N ALA A 135 -4.57 -6.90 15.79
CA ALA A 135 -3.94 -8.02 15.11
C ALA A 135 -3.83 -7.79 13.59
N ILE A 136 -4.93 -7.36 12.96
CA ILE A 136 -4.98 -7.10 11.52
C ILE A 136 -4.09 -5.90 11.17
N HIS A 137 -4.35 -4.75 11.80
CA HIS A 137 -3.65 -3.51 11.50
C HIS A 137 -2.19 -3.54 11.98
N GLY A 138 -1.88 -4.33 13.02
CA GLY A 138 -0.52 -4.54 13.49
C GLY A 138 0.33 -5.30 12.47
N ALA A 139 -0.21 -6.35 11.84
CA ALA A 139 0.48 -7.07 10.78
C ALA A 139 0.76 -6.16 9.57
N GLU A 140 -0.22 -5.35 9.17
CA GLU A 140 -0.05 -4.36 8.10
C GLU A 140 0.99 -3.30 8.46
N SER A 141 0.97 -2.82 9.71
CA SER A 141 1.93 -1.83 10.21
C SER A 141 3.37 -2.35 10.23
N LEU A 142 3.57 -3.63 10.56
CA LEU A 142 4.87 -4.28 10.51
C LEU A 142 5.37 -4.42 9.06
N TYR A 143 4.48 -4.74 8.13
CA TYR A 143 4.80 -4.76 6.70
C TYR A 143 5.23 -3.37 6.21
N ILE A 144 4.48 -2.32 6.54
CA ILE A 144 4.81 -0.95 6.15
C ILE A 144 6.09 -0.46 6.81
N TRP A 145 6.33 -0.80 8.08
CA TRP A 145 7.59 -0.53 8.74
C TRP A 145 8.77 -1.16 7.98
N SER A 146 8.63 -2.42 7.54
CA SER A 146 9.65 -3.11 6.74
C SER A 146 9.92 -2.38 5.43
N LEU A 147 8.86 -1.97 4.70
CA LEU A 147 8.99 -1.25 3.44
C LEU A 147 9.64 0.14 3.63
N CYS A 148 9.24 0.85 4.69
CA CYS A 148 9.75 2.18 5.01
C CYS A 148 11.26 2.18 5.26
N LYS A 149 11.85 1.09 5.78
CA LYS A 149 13.32 0.98 5.96
C LYS A 149 14.10 1.14 4.66
N HIS A 150 13.50 0.78 3.53
CA HIS A 150 14.16 0.79 2.23
C HIS A 150 13.76 2.02 1.40
N CYS A 151 12.50 2.46 1.51
CA CYS A 151 11.91 3.44 0.60
C CYS A 151 11.70 4.83 1.21
N VAL A 152 11.68 4.97 2.54
CA VAL A 152 11.32 6.22 3.23
C VAL A 152 12.52 6.79 3.98
N ARG A 153 12.74 8.10 3.83
CA ARG A 153 13.80 8.81 4.54
C ARG A 153 13.22 9.72 5.63
N GLY A 154 13.49 9.37 6.88
CA GLY A 154 13.19 10.20 8.05
C GLY A 154 12.22 9.53 9.03
N ALA A 155 12.57 9.54 10.31
CA ALA A 155 11.81 8.84 11.35
C ALA A 155 10.37 9.35 11.51
N VAL A 156 10.14 10.65 11.32
CA VAL A 156 8.81 11.26 11.41
C VAL A 156 7.89 10.76 10.29
N VAL A 157 8.40 10.69 9.07
CA VAL A 157 7.65 10.23 7.90
C VAL A 157 7.34 8.75 8.04
N THR A 158 8.32 7.93 8.44
CA THR A 158 8.12 6.51 8.76
C THR A 158 7.07 6.32 9.84
N ALA A 159 7.12 7.10 10.93
CA ALA A 159 6.14 7.02 12.00
C ALA A 159 4.74 7.42 11.53
N ALA A 160 4.62 8.39 10.63
CA ALA A 160 3.33 8.78 10.04
C ALA A 160 2.73 7.66 9.18
N TYR A 161 3.52 7.03 8.32
CA TYR A 161 3.09 5.88 7.50
C TYR A 161 2.63 4.71 8.38
N VAL A 162 3.45 4.32 9.36
CA VAL A 162 3.17 3.19 10.25
C VAL A 162 1.98 3.49 11.16
N GLY A 163 1.91 4.69 11.74
CA GLY A 163 0.82 5.12 12.60
C GLY A 163 -0.52 5.21 11.86
N CYS A 164 -0.51 5.77 10.65
CA CYS A 164 -1.74 5.83 9.83
C CYS A 164 -2.18 4.44 9.39
N THR A 165 -1.24 3.55 9.03
CA THR A 165 -1.55 2.14 8.74
C THR A 165 -2.17 1.46 9.97
N MET A 166 -1.64 1.70 11.17
CA MET A 166 -2.20 1.14 12.40
C MET A 166 -3.64 1.62 12.67
N ILE A 167 -3.95 2.88 12.36
CA ILE A 167 -5.28 3.46 12.61
C ILE A 167 -6.28 3.04 11.53
N PHE A 168 -5.91 3.19 10.27
CA PHE A 168 -6.83 3.13 9.13
C PHE A 168 -6.73 1.85 8.30
N GLY A 169 -5.70 1.03 8.53
CA GLY A 169 -5.40 -0.15 7.74
C GLY A 169 -4.93 0.18 6.32
N PHE A 170 -4.63 -0.84 5.53
CA PHE A 170 -4.02 -0.77 4.20
C PHE A 170 -2.62 -0.10 4.16
N PRO A 171 -1.79 -0.41 3.15
CA PRO A 171 -0.59 0.38 2.87
C PRO A 171 -0.97 1.84 2.65
N MET A 172 -0.60 2.70 3.61
CA MET A 172 -0.68 4.15 3.46
C MET A 172 0.47 4.70 2.64
#